data_AF-A3SRL0-F1
#
_entry.id   AF-A3SRL0-F1
#
_cell.length_a   1.000
_cell.length_b   1.000
_cell.length_c   1.000
_cell.angle_alpha   90.00
_cell.angle_beta   90.00
_cell.angle_gamma   90.00
#
_symmetry.space_group_name_H-M   'P 1'
#
loop_
_entity.id
_entity.type
_entity.pdbx_description
1 polymer ?
#
loop_
_entity_poly.entity_id
_entity_poly.type
_entity_poly.pdbx_seq_one_letter_code
_entity_poly.pdbx_strand_id
1 'polypeptide(L)'
;MICCALIALLFGALLWIARTLRLLPASDTASPLSWTLDPTDPTETPTPPAAARKFTWRHRARSFGFAAHGIKLVLRREHSAWLHLGAAALAIGLGFILQIDLAAWRWIILCIGLVIAAEILNTAVETTCNAITTAPHPLIGRAKDMAAGAVLLCALTALILGALTFAPYLLESAAAPQWDLCSS
;
A
#
# COMPACT_ATOMS: atom_id res chain seq x y z
N MET A 1 -2.18 30.66 -3.78
CA MET A 1 -2.48 30.50 -2.33
C MET A 1 -3.22 29.19 -2.00
N ILE A 2 -4.08 28.67 -2.88
CA ILE A 2 -4.84 27.41 -2.64
C ILE A 2 -3.93 26.16 -2.64
N CYS A 3 -2.83 26.16 -3.40
CA CYS A 3 -1.88 25.03 -3.50
C CYS A 3 -1.18 24.65 -2.18
N CYS A 4 -0.58 25.62 -1.48
CA CYS A 4 0.17 25.33 -0.24
C CYS A 4 -0.75 24.85 0.88
N ALA A 5 -1.98 25.38 0.95
CA ALA A 5 -3.00 24.93 1.90
C ALA A 5 -3.45 23.49 1.59
N LEU A 6 -3.64 23.13 0.32
CA LEU A 6 -4.03 21.78 -0.06
C LEU A 6 -2.93 20.76 0.25
N ILE A 7 -1.67 21.08 -0.07
CA ILE A 7 -0.52 20.22 0.25
C ILE A 7 -0.39 20.07 1.77
N ALA A 8 -0.48 21.16 2.53
CA ALA A 8 -0.41 21.12 3.99
C ALA A 8 -1.59 20.35 4.62
N LEU A 9 -2.79 20.45 4.03
CA LEU A 9 -3.96 19.68 4.47
C LEU A 9 -3.86 18.20 4.10
N LEU A 10 -3.32 17.86 2.93
CA LEU A 10 -3.09 16.47 2.52
C LEU A 10 -1.98 15.83 3.35
N PHE A 11 -0.88 16.55 3.58
CA PHE A 11 0.22 16.09 4.42
C PHE A 11 -0.21 16.03 5.89
N GLY A 12 -0.96 17.02 6.36
CA GLY A 12 -1.55 17.04 7.71
C GLY A 12 -2.58 15.93 7.92
N ALA A 13 -3.44 15.67 6.93
CA ALA A 13 -4.39 14.55 6.95
C ALA A 13 -3.66 13.21 6.90
N LEU A 14 -2.59 13.08 6.11
CA LEU A 14 -1.75 11.89 6.06
C LEU A 14 -1.09 11.65 7.41
N LEU A 15 -0.51 12.68 8.05
CA LEU A 15 0.10 12.60 9.38
C LEU A 15 -0.93 12.36 10.49
N TRP A 16 -2.14 12.89 10.36
CA TRP A 16 -3.24 12.66 11.31
C TRP A 16 -3.78 11.24 11.18
N ILE A 17 -4.05 10.76 9.96
CA ILE A 17 -4.40 9.37 9.66
C ILE A 17 -3.28 8.46 10.17
N ALA A 18 -2.01 8.84 9.95
CA ALA A 18 -0.85 8.10 10.41
C ALA A 18 -0.83 7.92 11.93
N ARG A 19 -1.01 9.04 12.66
CA ARG A 19 -1.06 9.07 14.12
C ARG A 19 -2.25 8.29 14.65
N THR A 20 -3.42 8.42 14.03
CA THR A 20 -4.63 7.69 14.39
C THR A 20 -4.46 6.18 14.14
N LEU A 21 -3.82 5.82 13.04
CA LEU A 21 -3.40 4.46 12.74
C LEU A 21 -2.28 3.98 13.65
N ARG A 22 -1.51 4.79 14.39
CA ARG A 22 -0.61 4.27 15.44
C ARG A 22 -1.33 3.98 16.75
N LEU A 23 -2.46 4.64 16.99
CA LEU A 23 -3.17 4.62 18.27
C LEU A 23 -4.23 3.53 18.40
N LEU A 24 -4.81 3.01 17.30
CA LEU A 24 -5.79 1.91 17.47
C LEU A 24 -5.02 0.65 17.92
N PRO A 25 -5.46 -0.06 18.96
CA PRO A 25 -4.85 -1.33 19.35
C PRO A 25 -4.87 -2.31 18.16
N ALA A 26 -3.79 -3.10 18.01
CA ALA A 26 -3.85 -4.26 17.12
C ALA A 26 -4.91 -5.21 17.70
N SER A 27 -5.99 -5.46 16.99
CA SER A 27 -6.98 -6.41 17.46
C SER A 27 -6.40 -7.82 17.26
N ASP A 28 -6.07 -8.50 18.36
CA ASP A 28 -5.70 -9.93 18.42
C ASP A 28 -6.85 -10.88 18.05
N THR A 29 -7.81 -10.41 17.25
CA THR A 29 -8.83 -11.29 16.68
C THR A 29 -8.20 -11.97 15.47
N ALA A 30 -7.56 -13.12 15.73
CA ALA A 30 -7.14 -14.02 14.69
C ALA A 30 -8.31 -14.20 13.70
N SER A 31 -8.05 -13.98 12.41
CA SER A 31 -9.11 -14.09 11.42
C SER A 31 -9.70 -15.52 11.48
N PRO A 32 -10.99 -15.71 11.20
CA PRO A 32 -11.58 -17.05 11.07
C PRO A 32 -10.91 -17.92 9.99
N LEU A 33 -10.01 -17.34 9.17
CA LEU A 33 -9.19 -18.04 8.17
C LEU A 33 -7.80 -18.46 8.71
N SER A 34 -7.42 -18.02 9.92
CA SER A 34 -6.11 -18.34 10.53
C SER A 34 -6.12 -19.57 11.44
N TRP A 35 -7.29 -20.16 11.75
CA TRP A 35 -7.43 -21.20 12.78
C TRP A 35 -8.50 -22.24 12.44
N THR A 36 -8.31 -23.04 11.39
CA THR A 36 -9.04 -24.32 11.27
C THR A 36 -8.16 -25.53 11.56
N LEU A 37 -7.07 -25.35 12.31
CA LEU A 37 -6.33 -26.44 12.93
C LEU A 37 -5.89 -25.96 14.32
N ASP A 38 -6.52 -26.50 15.37
CA ASP A 38 -6.01 -26.41 16.73
C ASP A 38 -5.00 -27.55 16.93
N PRO A 39 -3.69 -27.27 17.03
CA PRO A 39 -2.69 -28.34 17.17
C PRO A 39 -2.77 -29.07 18.52
N THR A 40 -3.55 -28.53 19.47
CA THR A 40 -3.64 -29.04 20.85
C THR A 40 -4.87 -29.91 21.10
N ASP A 41 -5.74 -30.10 20.10
CA ASP A 41 -6.92 -30.96 20.22
C ASP A 41 -6.64 -32.37 19.65
N PRO A 42 -6.39 -33.39 20.49
CA PRO A 42 -6.22 -34.76 20.04
C PRO A 42 -7.51 -35.40 19.50
N THR A 43 -8.64 -34.70 19.52
CA THR A 43 -9.96 -35.21 19.09
C THR A 43 -10.46 -34.70 17.74
N GLU A 44 -9.74 -33.78 17.07
CA GLU A 44 -10.08 -33.38 15.69
C GLU A 44 -9.72 -34.49 14.71
N THR A 45 -10.73 -35.29 14.32
CA THR A 45 -10.68 -36.09 13.11
C THR A 45 -10.87 -35.17 11.89
N PRO A 46 -10.09 -35.34 10.79
CA PRO A 46 -10.23 -34.51 9.60
C PRO A 46 -11.66 -34.61 9.09
N THR A 47 -12.44 -33.55 9.31
CA THR A 47 -13.84 -33.51 8.92
C THR A 47 -13.89 -33.47 7.39
N PRO A 48 -14.67 -34.33 6.71
CA PRO A 48 -14.78 -34.28 5.25
C PRO A 48 -15.18 -32.87 4.79
N PRO A 49 -14.73 -32.42 3.62
CA PRO A 49 -14.87 -31.04 3.18
C PRO A 49 -16.32 -30.60 3.29
N ALA A 50 -16.54 -29.56 4.09
CA ALA A 50 -17.86 -29.03 4.38
C ALA A 50 -18.64 -28.83 3.08
N ALA A 51 -19.83 -29.45 3.00
CA ALA A 51 -20.72 -29.40 1.87
C ALA A 51 -20.84 -27.96 1.30
N ALA A 52 -20.81 -27.85 -0.03
CA ALA A 52 -20.73 -26.60 -0.78
C ALA A 52 -21.58 -25.48 -0.18
N ARG A 53 -20.92 -24.54 0.51
CA ARG A 53 -21.54 -23.42 1.20
C ARG A 53 -22.22 -22.51 0.16
N LYS A 54 -23.53 -22.31 0.28
CA LYS A 54 -24.31 -21.46 -0.63
C LYS A 54 -23.67 -20.08 -0.79
N PHE A 55 -23.39 -19.68 -2.03
CA PHE A 55 -22.82 -18.38 -2.37
C PHE A 55 -23.67 -17.25 -1.76
N THR A 56 -23.14 -16.55 -0.76
CA THR A 56 -23.85 -15.48 -0.05
C THR A 56 -23.00 -14.21 -0.04
N TRP A 57 -23.56 -13.12 -0.59
CA TRP A 57 -22.91 -11.80 -0.66
C TRP A 57 -22.41 -11.27 0.68
N ARG A 58 -23.12 -11.60 1.78
CA ARG A 58 -22.73 -11.27 3.16
C ARG A 58 -21.39 -11.92 3.59
N HIS A 59 -21.08 -13.11 3.06
CA HIS A 59 -19.82 -13.81 3.35
C HIS A 59 -18.65 -13.21 2.54
N ARG A 60 -18.92 -12.66 1.34
CA ARG A 60 -17.93 -11.95 0.51
C ARG A 60 -17.61 -10.57 1.09
N ALA A 61 -18.60 -9.86 1.62
CA ALA A 61 -18.40 -8.59 2.33
C ALA A 61 -17.45 -8.74 3.54
N ARG A 62 -17.50 -9.87 4.25
CA ARG A 62 -16.51 -10.20 5.30
C ARG A 62 -15.09 -10.36 4.74
N SER A 63 -14.90 -10.91 3.54
CA SER A 63 -13.59 -11.00 2.88
C SER A 63 -12.98 -9.63 2.57
N PHE A 64 -13.80 -8.63 2.21
CA PHE A 64 -13.34 -7.25 2.08
C PHE A 64 -12.94 -6.64 3.43
N GLY A 65 -13.66 -6.97 4.51
CA GLY A 65 -13.28 -6.60 5.88
C GLY A 65 -11.92 -7.16 6.30
N PHE A 66 -11.62 -8.42 5.94
CA PHE A 66 -10.31 -9.03 6.19
C PHE A 66 -9.20 -8.42 5.33
N ALA A 67 -9.48 -8.13 4.05
CA ALA A 67 -8.52 -7.44 3.18
C ALA A 67 -8.19 -6.02 3.71
N ALA A 68 -9.19 -5.27 4.15
CA ALA A 68 -9.01 -3.96 4.78
C ALA A 68 -8.21 -4.04 6.09
N HIS A 69 -8.41 -5.12 6.87
CA HIS A 69 -7.60 -5.38 8.07
C HIS A 69 -6.13 -5.65 7.73
N GLY A 70 -5.86 -6.47 6.70
CA GLY A 70 -4.51 -6.76 6.22
C GLY A 70 -3.78 -5.49 5.76
N ILE A 71 -4.45 -4.62 4.99
CA ILE A 71 -3.90 -3.32 4.58
C ILE A 71 -3.57 -2.48 5.83
N LYS A 72 -4.48 -2.40 6.80
CA LYS A 72 -4.27 -1.63 8.04
C LYS A 72 -3.09 -2.15 8.86
N LEU A 73 -2.85 -3.47 8.89
CA LEU A 73 -1.75 -4.07 9.62
C LEU A 73 -0.39 -3.67 9.02
N VAL A 74 -0.25 -3.73 7.70
CA VAL A 74 0.98 -3.38 6.97
C VAL A 74 1.31 -1.90 7.16
N LEU A 75 0.31 -1.02 7.03
CA LEU A 75 0.48 0.43 7.20
C LEU A 75 0.91 0.85 8.63
N ARG A 76 0.83 -0.04 9.62
CA ARG A 76 1.18 0.25 11.01
C ARG A 76 2.57 -0.21 11.41
N ARG A 77 3.07 -1.28 10.78
CA ARG A 77 4.23 -2.03 11.24
C ARG A 77 5.51 -1.57 10.55
N GLU A 78 5.47 -1.29 9.24
CA GLU A 78 6.69 -1.13 8.44
C GLU A 78 7.08 0.33 8.18
N HIS A 79 8.37 0.65 8.36
CA HIS A 79 8.91 1.99 8.07
C HIS A 79 8.92 2.28 6.56
N SER A 80 9.25 1.28 5.73
CA SER A 80 9.22 1.35 4.26
C SER A 80 7.84 1.71 3.73
N ALA A 81 6.77 1.17 4.32
CA ALA A 81 5.40 1.50 3.96
C ALA A 81 5.09 3.01 4.10
N TRP A 82 5.66 3.69 5.10
CA TRP A 82 5.49 5.14 5.28
C TRP A 82 6.17 5.95 4.18
N LEU A 83 7.36 5.53 3.73
CA LEU A 83 8.05 6.18 2.62
C LEU A 83 7.24 6.07 1.33
N HIS A 84 6.69 4.89 1.06
CA HIS A 84 5.83 4.67 -0.11
C HIS A 84 4.52 5.47 -0.03
N LEU A 85 3.88 5.54 1.14
CA LEU A 85 2.71 6.40 1.35
C LEU A 85 3.02 7.89 1.19
N GLY A 86 4.17 8.35 1.70
CA GLY A 86 4.62 9.73 1.53
C GLY A 86 4.85 10.07 0.06
N ALA A 87 5.51 9.18 -0.69
CA ALA A 87 5.70 9.32 -2.13
C ALA A 87 4.37 9.31 -2.90
N ALA A 88 3.43 8.44 -2.54
CA ALA A 88 2.09 8.41 -3.13
C ALA A 88 1.33 9.72 -2.88
N ALA A 89 1.37 10.25 -1.66
CA ALA A 89 0.73 11.53 -1.33
C ALA A 89 1.36 12.69 -2.09
N LEU A 90 2.69 12.70 -2.25
CA LEU A 90 3.39 13.68 -3.06
C LEU A 90 2.97 13.62 -4.53
N ALA A 91 2.92 12.42 -5.12
CA ALA A 91 2.50 12.23 -6.50
C ALA A 91 1.05 12.70 -6.72
N ILE A 92 0.13 12.40 -5.80
CA ILE A 92 -1.25 12.88 -5.85
C ILE A 92 -1.27 14.43 -5.76
N GLY A 93 -0.50 15.00 -4.83
CA GLY A 93 -0.38 16.46 -4.68
C GLY A 93 0.09 17.12 -5.98
N LEU A 94 1.17 16.61 -6.58
CA LEU A 94 1.69 17.07 -7.87
C LEU A 94 0.65 16.95 -8.99
N GLY A 95 -0.11 15.85 -9.03
CA GLY A 95 -1.18 15.66 -10.01
C GLY A 95 -2.25 16.74 -9.95
N PHE A 96 -2.64 17.16 -8.75
CA PHE A 96 -3.59 18.27 -8.59
C PHE A 96 -2.97 19.64 -8.90
N ILE A 97 -1.72 19.88 -8.51
CA ILE A 97 -1.02 21.16 -8.75
C ILE A 97 -0.83 21.39 -10.26
N LEU A 98 -0.42 20.36 -10.98
CA LEU A 98 -0.16 20.40 -12.42
C LEU A 98 -1.42 20.18 -13.27
N GLN A 99 -2.58 19.98 -12.64
CA GLN A 99 -3.86 19.74 -13.29
C GLN A 99 -3.78 18.65 -14.38
N ILE A 100 -3.14 17.53 -14.05
CA ILE A 100 -2.91 16.45 -15.01
C ILE A 100 -4.23 15.85 -15.50
N ASP A 101 -4.21 15.39 -16.75
CA ASP A 101 -5.37 14.80 -17.41
C ASP A 101 -5.76 13.44 -16.81
N LEU A 102 -6.96 12.97 -17.17
CA LEU A 102 -7.48 11.70 -16.68
C LEU A 102 -6.61 10.51 -17.14
N ALA A 103 -5.93 10.59 -18.28
CA ALA A 103 -5.05 9.51 -18.73
C ALA A 103 -3.80 9.41 -17.85
N ALA A 104 -3.17 10.54 -17.48
CA ALA A 104 -2.07 10.59 -16.53
C ALA A 104 -2.47 10.04 -15.15
N TRP A 105 -3.67 10.38 -14.65
CA TRP A 105 -4.17 9.85 -13.38
C TRP A 105 -4.24 8.33 -13.32
N ARG A 106 -4.55 7.65 -14.44
CA ARG A 106 -4.59 6.17 -14.50
C ARG A 106 -3.24 5.56 -14.17
N TRP A 107 -2.16 6.15 -14.67
CA TRP A 107 -0.79 5.69 -14.40
C TRP A 107 -0.39 5.92 -12.95
N ILE A 108 -0.70 7.10 -12.40
CA ILE A 108 -0.42 7.40 -10.98
C ILE A 108 -1.14 6.41 -10.06
N ILE A 109 -2.44 6.17 -10.29
CA ILE A 109 -3.24 5.22 -9.49
C ILE A 109 -2.66 3.80 -9.61
N LEU A 110 -2.28 3.37 -10.83
CA LEU A 110 -1.69 2.06 -11.05
C LEU A 110 -0.36 1.89 -10.29
N CYS A 111 0.53 2.89 -10.37
CA CYS A 111 1.81 2.86 -9.68
C CYS A 111 1.65 2.79 -8.16
N ILE A 112 0.76 3.60 -7.59
CA ILE A 112 0.47 3.59 -6.14
C ILE A 112 -0.07 2.22 -5.72
N GLY A 113 -1.04 1.69 -6.47
CA GLY A 113 -1.63 0.38 -6.20
C GLY A 113 -0.60 -0.75 -6.27
N LEU A 114 0.29 -0.74 -7.27
CA LEU A 114 1.33 -1.74 -7.46
C LEU A 114 2.35 -1.73 -6.30
N VAL A 115 2.84 -0.56 -5.91
CA VAL A 115 3.82 -0.45 -4.81
C VAL A 115 3.22 -0.87 -3.47
N ILE A 116 1.99 -0.45 -3.17
CA ILE A 116 1.31 -0.87 -1.93
C ILE A 116 1.06 -2.38 -1.94
N ALA A 117 0.67 -2.97 -3.07
CA ALA A 117 0.47 -4.41 -3.18
C ALA A 117 1.78 -5.17 -2.96
N ALA A 118 2.89 -4.71 -3.54
CA ALA A 118 4.21 -5.31 -3.34
C ALA A 118 4.64 -5.24 -1.87
N GLU A 119 4.44 -4.11 -1.20
CA GLU A 119 4.75 -3.93 0.22
C GLU A 119 3.95 -4.91 1.09
N ILE A 120 2.65 -5.06 0.83
CA ILE A 120 1.79 -6.01 1.55
C ILE A 120 2.27 -7.46 1.36
N LEU A 121 2.65 -7.82 0.14
CA LEU A 121 3.20 -9.15 -0.15
C LEU A 121 4.54 -9.36 0.57
N ASN A 122 5.42 -8.35 0.62
CA ASN A 122 6.67 -8.44 1.37
C ASN A 122 6.42 -8.70 2.86
N THR A 123 5.55 -7.91 3.50
CA THR A 123 5.19 -8.11 4.91
C THR A 123 4.55 -9.49 5.14
N ALA A 124 3.74 -10.00 4.20
CA ALA A 124 3.15 -11.34 4.31
C ALA A 124 4.22 -12.44 4.26
N VAL A 125 5.20 -12.32 3.35
CA VAL A 125 6.34 -13.25 3.28
C VAL A 125 7.17 -13.18 4.56
N GLU A 126 7.52 -11.98 5.03
CA GLU A 126 8.28 -11.80 6.27
C GLU A 126 7.55 -12.40 7.48
N THR A 127 6.25 -12.15 7.60
CA THR A 127 5.41 -12.69 8.69
C THR A 127 5.39 -14.21 8.65
N THR A 128 5.25 -14.80 7.46
CA THR A 128 5.27 -16.26 7.27
C THR A 128 6.62 -16.84 7.65
N CYS A 129 7.71 -16.22 7.18
CA CYS A 129 9.07 -16.65 7.53
C CYS A 129 9.33 -16.59 9.04
N ASN A 130 8.89 -15.51 9.70
CA ASN A 130 9.05 -15.34 11.15
C ASN A 130 8.22 -16.35 11.96
N ALA A 131 7.09 -16.80 11.41
CA ALA A 131 6.28 -17.87 12.01
C ALA A 131 6.95 -19.27 11.89
N ILE A 132 7.74 -19.50 10.84
CA ILE A 132 8.46 -20.77 10.65
C ILE A 132 9.66 -20.87 11.59
N THR A 133 10.51 -19.85 11.64
CA THR A 133 11.66 -19.80 12.56
C THR A 133 12.21 -18.39 12.70
N THR A 134 12.71 -18.08 13.90
CA THR A 134 13.43 -16.85 14.21
C THR A 134 14.95 -17.02 14.15
N ALA A 135 15.44 -18.26 14.06
CA ALA A 135 16.86 -18.54 13.90
C ALA A 135 17.33 -18.23 12.46
N PRO A 136 18.56 -17.72 12.27
CA PRO A 136 19.08 -17.46 10.93
C PRO A 136 19.08 -18.73 10.08
N HIS A 137 18.36 -18.69 8.95
CA HIS A 137 18.29 -19.80 8.01
C HIS A 137 18.54 -19.29 6.57
N PRO A 138 19.51 -19.86 5.82
CA PRO A 138 19.95 -19.29 4.55
C PRO A 138 18.85 -19.22 3.50
N LEU A 139 17.93 -20.20 3.45
CA LEU A 139 16.81 -20.17 2.51
C LEU A 139 15.75 -19.11 2.87
N ILE A 140 15.55 -18.85 4.17
CA ILE A 140 14.60 -17.83 4.63
C ILE A 140 15.16 -16.45 4.39
N GLY A 141 16.46 -16.25 4.61
CA GLY A 141 17.16 -15.03 4.22
C GLY A 141 16.94 -14.72 2.74
N ARG A 142 17.24 -15.68 1.86
CA ARG A 142 17.00 -15.53 0.41
C ARG A 142 15.55 -15.21 0.07
N ALA A 143 14.58 -15.84 0.73
CA ALA A 143 13.16 -15.56 0.50
C ALA A 143 12.79 -14.12 0.86
N LYS A 144 13.28 -13.62 2.01
CA LYS A 144 13.10 -12.22 2.44
C LYS A 144 13.79 -11.25 1.49
N ASP A 145 15.02 -11.55 1.06
CA ASP A 145 15.77 -10.72 0.12
C ASP A 145 15.05 -10.60 -1.24
N MET A 146 14.49 -11.70 -1.74
CA MET A 146 13.71 -11.70 -2.98
C MET A 146 12.41 -10.89 -2.85
N ALA A 147 11.74 -10.98 -1.70
CA ALA A 147 10.53 -10.20 -1.43
C ALA A 147 10.82 -8.70 -1.37
N ALA A 148 11.89 -8.29 -0.66
CA ALA A 148 12.36 -6.92 -0.63
C ALA A 148 12.80 -6.43 -2.02
N GLY A 149 13.45 -7.29 -2.81
CA GLY A 149 13.81 -7.01 -4.21
C GLY A 149 12.59 -6.74 -5.10
N ALA A 150 11.49 -7.45 -4.90
CA ALA A 150 10.25 -7.23 -5.63
C ALA A 150 9.62 -5.86 -5.32
N VAL A 151 9.66 -5.43 -4.05
CA VAL A 151 9.22 -4.08 -3.65
C VAL A 151 10.08 -3.01 -4.31
N LEU A 152 11.41 -3.18 -4.28
CA LEU A 152 12.35 -2.25 -4.92
C LEU A 152 12.08 -2.11 -6.42
N LEU A 153 11.85 -3.22 -7.11
CA LEU A 153 11.53 -3.21 -8.54
C LEU A 153 10.23 -2.44 -8.82
N CYS A 154 9.18 -2.70 -8.04
CA CYS A 154 7.90 -1.98 -8.17
C CYS A 154 8.06 -0.48 -7.90
N ALA A 155 8.84 -0.11 -6.89
CA ALA A 155 9.13 1.29 -6.56
C ALA A 155 9.90 1.99 -7.69
N LEU A 156 10.89 1.33 -8.29
CA LEU A 156 11.64 1.87 -9.43
C LEU A 156 10.74 2.03 -10.67
N THR A 157 9.89 1.05 -10.96
CA THR A 157 8.91 1.15 -12.05
C THR A 157 7.95 2.31 -11.80
N ALA A 158 7.45 2.48 -10.58
CA ALA A 158 6.60 3.61 -10.21
C ALA A 158 7.30 4.95 -10.36
N LEU A 159 8.59 5.04 -10.01
CA LEU A 159 9.40 6.24 -10.20
C LEU A 159 9.53 6.61 -11.69
N ILE A 160 9.86 5.63 -12.54
CA ILE A 160 10.01 5.85 -13.98
C ILE A 160 8.68 6.26 -14.62
N LEU A 161 7.60 5.53 -14.35
CA LEU A 161 6.27 5.86 -14.88
C LEU A 161 5.77 7.20 -14.36
N GLY A 162 5.99 7.52 -13.08
CA GLY A 162 5.67 8.81 -12.50
C GLY A 162 6.42 9.94 -13.20
N ALA A 163 7.74 9.79 -13.42
CA ALA A 163 8.54 10.77 -14.13
C ALA A 163 8.05 10.99 -15.57
N LEU A 164 7.77 9.91 -16.31
CA LEU A 164 7.22 10.01 -17.67
C LEU A 164 5.83 10.66 -17.71
N THR A 165 5.01 10.40 -16.70
CA THR A 165 3.66 10.97 -16.58
C THR A 165 3.72 12.46 -16.26
N PHE A 166 4.62 12.91 -15.39
CA PHE A 166 4.75 14.31 -15.00
C PHE A 166 5.63 15.15 -15.93
N ALA A 167 6.52 14.53 -16.70
CA ALA A 167 7.46 15.22 -17.60
C ALA A 167 6.81 16.28 -18.52
N PRO A 168 5.74 15.99 -19.30
CA PRO A 168 5.17 16.99 -20.21
C PRO A 168 4.65 18.22 -19.46
N TYR A 169 3.94 18.00 -18.35
CA TYR A 169 3.38 19.06 -17.51
C TYR A 169 4.46 19.94 -16.88
N LEU A 170 5.57 19.32 -16.44
CA LEU A 170 6.70 20.06 -15.86
C LEU A 170 7.42 20.90 -16.91
N LEU A 171 7.64 20.36 -18.11
CA LEU A 171 8.32 21.08 -19.20
C LEU A 171 7.48 22.27 -19.69
N GLU A 172 6.16 22.11 -19.82
CA GLU A 172 5.27 23.21 -20.19
C GLU A 172 5.22 24.29 -19.10
N SER A 173 5.14 23.90 -17.82
CA SER A 173 5.15 24.85 -16.70
C SER A 173 6.47 25.62 -16.56
N ALA A 174 7.60 25.01 -16.95
CA ALA A 174 8.91 25.64 -16.94
C ALA A 174 9.16 26.54 -18.16
N ALA A 175 8.45 26.30 -19.27
CA ALA A 175 8.60 27.04 -20.52
C ALA A 175 7.82 28.36 -20.56
N ALA A 176 6.89 28.62 -19.63
CA ALA A 176 6.14 29.87 -19.57
C ALA A 176 7.04 31.05 -19.14
N PRO A 177 7.38 32.00 -20.03
CA PRO A 177 8.14 33.19 -19.64
C PRO A 177 7.17 34.17 -18.97
N GLN A 178 7.41 34.42 -17.69
CA GLN A 178 6.64 35.31 -16.81
C GLN A 178 6.74 36.82 -17.11
N TRP A 179 7.08 37.23 -18.35
CA TRP A 179 7.31 38.65 -18.70
C TRP A 179 6.27 39.29 -19.63
N ASP A 180 5.23 38.58 -20.08
CA ASP A 180 4.12 39.17 -20.87
C ASP A 180 3.18 40.12 -20.06
N LEU A 181 3.59 40.55 -18.87
CA LEU A 181 2.86 41.51 -18.01
C LEU A 181 3.19 42.98 -18.30
N CYS A 182 3.91 43.29 -19.39
CA CYS A 182 4.29 44.67 -19.77
C CYS A 182 3.57 45.22 -21.02
N SER A 183 2.44 44.65 -21.43
CA SER A 183 1.63 45.15 -22.56
C SER A 183 0.25 45.66 -22.11
N SER A 184 0.22 46.62 -21.17
CA SER A 184 -0.97 47.43 -20.86
C SER A 184 -0.57 48.83 -20.41
#